data_AF-A0A438BW16-F1
#
_entry.id   AF-A0A438BW16-F1
#
_cell.length_a   1.000
_cell.length_b   1.000
_cell.length_c   1.000
_cell.angle_alpha   90.00
_cell.angle_beta   90.00
_cell.angle_gamma   90.00
#
_symmetry.space_group_name_H-M   'P 1'
#
loop_
_entity.id
_entity.type
_entity.pdbx_description
1 polymer ?
#
loop_
_entity_poly.entity_id
_entity_poly.type
_entity_poly.pdbx_seq_one_letter_code
_entity_poly.pdbx_strand_id
1 'polypeptide(L)'
;MGRSRLPLELIPKEKSRKITFQKRTMGLKKKTYEISTLCGVDACVRSIVGPSNDRPMEPIFWPSNPKEVKSIINRYKEHSKEERGLKTLDLSGFFEERTKKIQKEIFKIRSPRCRPD
;
A
#
# COMPACT_ATOMS: atom_id res chain seq x y z
N MET A 1 2.49 2.40 27.15
CA MET A 1 2.78 1.10 26.50
C MET A 1 2.65 1.27 24.99
N GLY A 2 3.74 1.07 24.23
CA GLY A 2 3.76 1.26 22.78
C GLY A 2 3.00 0.15 22.05
N ARG A 3 2.30 0.50 20.98
CA ARG A 3 1.60 -0.45 20.11
C ARG A 3 2.63 -1.37 19.44
N SER A 4 2.46 -2.68 19.56
CA SER A 4 3.33 -3.63 18.85
C SER A 4 3.20 -3.49 17.33
N ARG A 5 4.31 -3.74 16.64
CA ARG A 5 4.34 -3.74 15.17
C ARG A 5 3.47 -4.87 14.65
N LEU A 6 2.45 -4.55 13.86
CA LEU A 6 1.61 -5.56 13.21
C LEU A 6 2.33 -6.15 11.98
N PRO A 7 2.28 -7.47 11.77
CA PRO A 7 2.73 -8.05 10.51
C PRO A 7 1.90 -7.51 9.34
N LEU A 8 2.52 -7.39 8.17
CA LEU A 8 1.85 -6.98 6.92
C LEU A 8 1.25 -8.21 6.24
N GLU A 9 0.28 -8.82 6.91
CA GLU A 9 -0.42 -10.03 6.49
C GLU A 9 -1.93 -9.83 6.66
N LEU A 10 -2.73 -10.72 6.07
CA LEU A 10 -4.18 -10.67 6.21
C LEU A 10 -4.59 -10.87 7.67
N ILE A 11 -5.28 -9.88 8.25
CA ILE A 11 -5.82 -10.00 9.61
C ILE A 11 -6.93 -11.06 9.61
N PRO A 12 -6.79 -12.17 10.36
CA PRO A 12 -7.74 -13.28 10.28
C PRO A 12 -9.10 -12.91 10.86
N LYS A 13 -9.11 -12.24 12.02
CA LYS A 13 -10.35 -11.82 12.71
C LYS A 13 -11.04 -10.69 11.95
N GLU A 14 -12.22 -10.97 11.40
CA GLU A 14 -12.96 -10.04 10.55
C GLU A 14 -13.30 -8.72 11.24
N LYS A 15 -13.79 -8.74 12.49
CA LYS A 15 -14.10 -7.53 13.26
C LYS A 15 -12.86 -6.63 13.40
N SER A 16 -11.72 -7.21 13.76
CA SER A 16 -10.45 -6.49 13.87
C SER A 16 -9.96 -5.98 12.52
N ARG A 17 -10.15 -6.76 11.45
CA ARG A 17 -9.81 -6.38 10.07
C ARG A 17 -10.62 -5.16 9.61
N LYS A 18 -11.94 -5.15 9.85
CA LYS A 18 -12.85 -4.03 9.53
C LYS A 18 -12.47 -2.74 10.26
N ILE A 19 -12.24 -2.82 11.58
CA ILE A 19 -11.81 -1.66 12.39
C ILE A 19 -10.45 -1.14 11.91
N THR A 20 -9.51 -2.05 11.63
CA THR A 20 -8.17 -1.67 11.15
C THR A 20 -8.24 -1.02 9.78
N PHE A 21 -9.07 -1.54 8.87
CA PHE A 21 -9.32 -0.93 7.56
C PHE A 21 -9.83 0.50 7.70
N GLN A 22 -10.90 0.73 8.48
CA GLN A 22 -11.44 2.08 8.69
C GLN A 22 -10.40 3.05 9.25
N LYS A 23 -9.67 2.64 10.30
CA LYS A 23 -8.63 3.47 10.92
C LYS A 23 -7.47 3.78 9.96
N ARG A 24 -7.01 2.79 9.20
CA ARG A 24 -5.92 2.97 8.22
C ARG A 24 -6.36 3.83 7.04
N THR A 25 -7.56 3.63 6.52
CA THR A 25 -8.11 4.44 5.42
C THR A 25 -8.23 5.90 5.84
N MET A 26 -8.73 6.18 7.04
CA MET A 26 -8.79 7.54 7.57
C MET A 26 -7.39 8.17 7.70
N GLY A 27 -6.41 7.40 8.21
CA GLY A 27 -5.01 7.84 8.27
C GLY A 27 -4.41 8.12 6.89
N LEU A 28 -4.68 7.27 5.90
CA LEU A 28 -4.25 7.45 4.51
C LEU A 28 -4.84 8.74 3.93
N LYS A 29 -6.15 8.98 4.07
CA LYS A 29 -6.78 10.21 3.60
C LYS A 29 -6.11 11.46 4.18
N LYS A 30 -5.86 11.46 5.49
CA LYS A 30 -5.19 12.58 6.17
C LYS A 30 -3.78 12.81 5.63
N LYS A 31 -2.98 11.74 5.48
CA LYS A 31 -1.62 11.85 4.97
C LYS A 31 -1.57 12.26 3.50
N THR A 32 -2.50 11.80 2.68
CA THR A 32 -2.59 12.24 1.28
C THR A 32 -2.99 13.70 1.18
N TYR A 33 -3.92 14.17 2.02
CA TYR A 33 -4.25 15.60 2.11
C TYR A 33 -3.04 16.45 2.49
N GLU A 34 -2.29 16.05 3.53
CA GLU A 34 -1.06 16.72 3.95
C GLU A 34 -0.03 16.76 2.80
N ILE A 35 0.22 15.65 2.11
CA ILE A 35 1.15 15.60 0.97
C ILE A 35 0.68 16.51 -0.17
N SER A 36 -0.59 16.43 -0.53
CA SER A 36 -1.16 17.23 -1.61
C SER A 36 -1.03 18.73 -1.32
N THR A 37 -1.29 19.13 -0.08
CA THR A 37 -1.23 20.53 0.36
C THR A 37 0.20 21.03 0.50
N LEU A 38 1.09 20.26 1.14
CA LEU A 38 2.47 20.68 1.41
C LEU A 38 3.35 20.68 0.16
N CYS A 39 3.13 19.73 -0.75
CA CYS A 39 3.94 19.59 -1.96
C CYS A 39 3.28 20.21 -3.20
N GLY A 40 2.03 20.68 -3.10
CA GLY A 40 1.29 21.23 -4.24
C GLY A 40 1.07 20.20 -5.35
N VAL A 41 0.86 18.93 -4.99
CA VAL A 41 0.71 17.82 -5.95
C VAL A 41 -0.73 17.30 -5.95
N ASP A 42 -1.20 16.91 -7.14
CA ASP A 42 -2.45 16.20 -7.31
C ASP A 42 -2.29 14.76 -6.81
N ALA A 43 -3.03 14.43 -5.74
CA ALA A 43 -3.01 13.10 -5.16
C ALA A 43 -4.43 12.61 -4.90
N CYS A 44 -4.64 11.29 -4.96
CA CYS A 44 -5.91 10.69 -4.59
C CYS A 44 -5.71 9.34 -3.90
N VAL A 45 -6.70 8.93 -3.12
CA VAL A 45 -6.77 7.60 -2.49
C VAL A 45 -8.08 6.94 -2.88
N ARG A 46 -7.98 5.70 -3.34
CA ARG A 46 -9.12 4.80 -3.53
C ARG A 46 -8.88 3.54 -2.70
N SER A 47 -9.74 3.28 -1.72
CA SER A 47 -9.69 2.08 -0.89
C SER A 47 -10.91 1.21 -1.13
N ILE A 48 -10.69 -0.06 -1.43
CA ILE A 48 -11.73 -1.04 -1.73
C ILE A 48 -11.76 -2.06 -0.60
N VAL A 49 -12.96 -2.35 -0.09
CA VAL A 49 -13.19 -3.46 0.83
C VAL A 49 -13.46 -4.70 -0.02
N GLY A 50 -12.76 -5.80 0.24
CA GLY A 50 -13.03 -7.08 -0.42
C GLY A 50 -14.48 -7.54 -0.21
N PRO A 51 -15.01 -8.42 -1.07
CA PRO A 51 -16.42 -8.83 -1.02
C PRO A 51 -16.76 -9.35 0.38
N SER A 52 -17.72 -8.70 1.03
CA SER A 52 -18.42 -9.26 2.18
C SER A 52 -19.78 -9.74 1.70
N ASN A 53 -20.19 -10.93 2.14
CA ASN A 53 -21.37 -11.64 1.67
C ASN A 53 -22.71 -10.86 1.71
N ASP A 54 -22.77 -9.66 2.31
CA ASP A 54 -24.03 -8.96 2.60
C ASP A 54 -24.10 -7.48 2.20
N ARG A 55 -23.28 -6.98 1.26
CA ARG A 55 -23.54 -5.71 0.52
C ARG A 55 -22.41 -5.38 -0.47
N PRO A 56 -22.72 -4.79 -1.64
CA PRO A 56 -21.73 -4.05 -2.41
C PRO A 56 -21.28 -2.85 -1.56
N MET A 57 -20.08 -2.96 -0.98
CA MET A 57 -19.50 -1.90 -0.16
C MET A 57 -18.94 -0.84 -1.11
N GLU A 58 -19.45 0.39 -1.01
CA GLU A 58 -18.98 1.48 -1.87
C GLU A 58 -17.48 1.74 -1.65
N PRO A 59 -16.71 1.95 -2.73
CA PRO A 59 -15.30 2.27 -2.58
C PRO A 59 -15.15 3.60 -1.85
N ILE A 60 -14.18 3.65 -0.94
CA ILE A 60 -13.89 4.86 -0.17
C ILE A 60 -12.90 5.70 -0.97
N PHE A 61 -13.28 6.94 -1.28
CA PHE A 61 -12.46 7.87 -2.05
C PHE A 61 -11.96 9.06 -1.23
N TRP A 62 -10.84 9.62 -1.68
CA TRP A 62 -10.40 10.98 -1.41
C TRP A 62 -9.69 11.52 -2.65
N PRO A 63 -9.95 12.76 -3.11
CA PRO A 63 -10.93 13.73 -2.61
C PRO A 63 -12.39 13.25 -2.65
N SER A 64 -13.29 13.94 -1.93
CA SER A 64 -14.71 13.56 -1.88
C SER A 64 -15.42 13.68 -3.23
N ASN A 65 -14.86 14.47 -4.16
CA ASN A 65 -15.38 14.64 -5.50
C ASN A 65 -14.90 13.50 -6.42
N PRO A 66 -15.79 12.60 -6.89
CA PRO A 66 -15.41 11.49 -7.76
C PRO A 66 -14.86 11.93 -9.11
N LYS A 67 -15.27 13.11 -9.62
CA LYS A 67 -14.78 13.65 -10.90
C LYS A 67 -13.30 14.01 -10.81
N GLU A 68 -12.90 14.61 -9.70
CA GLU A 68 -11.51 14.98 -9.42
C GLU A 68 -10.63 13.73 -9.31
N VAL A 69 -11.07 12.75 -8.52
CA VAL A 69 -10.39 11.44 -8.42
C VAL A 69 -10.24 10.79 -9.80
N LYS A 70 -11.31 10.81 -10.62
CA LYS A 70 -11.27 10.25 -11.98
C LYS A 70 -10.31 11.00 -12.90
N SER A 71 -10.25 12.33 -12.80
CA SER A 71 -9.31 13.16 -13.56
C SER A 71 -7.85 12.81 -13.21
N ILE A 72 -7.53 12.72 -11.92
CA ILE A 72 -6.18 12.34 -11.44
C ILE A 72 -5.80 10.94 -11.93
N ILE A 73 -6.72 9.98 -11.84
CA ILE A 73 -6.50 8.61 -12.33
C ILE A 73 -6.29 8.57 -13.85
N ASN A 74 -7.08 9.33 -14.62
CA ASN A 74 -6.96 9.37 -16.07
C ASN A 74 -5.63 9.96 -16.50
N ARG A 75 -5.24 11.10 -15.91
CA ARG A 75 -3.93 11.72 -16.15
C ARG A 75 -2.79 10.75 -15.84
N TYR A 76 -2.88 10.03 -14.73
CA TYR A 76 -1.92 8.97 -14.40
C TYR A 76 -1.86 7.84 -15.44
N LYS A 77 -3.01 7.47 -16.03
CA LYS A 77 -3.08 6.42 -17.06
C LYS A 77 -2.57 6.88 -18.43
N GLU A 78 -2.61 8.17 -18.71
CA GLU A 78 -2.15 8.77 -19.97
C GLU A 78 -0.62 8.73 -20.09
N HIS A 79 0.12 8.78 -18.99
CA HIS A 79 1.59 8.65 -18.98
C HIS A 79 2.07 7.26 -19.44
N SER A 80 3.26 7.14 -20.05
CA SER A 80 3.82 5.85 -20.49
C SER A 80 4.14 4.90 -19.32
N LYS A 81 4.34 3.60 -19.58
CA LYS A 81 4.80 2.67 -18.54
C LYS A 81 6.21 3.00 -18.03
N GLU A 82 7.09 3.57 -18.87
CA GLU A 82 8.41 4.03 -18.44
C GLU A 82 8.28 5.25 -17.51
N GLU A 83 7.38 6.19 -17.83
CA GLU A 83 7.09 7.36 -16.99
C GLU A 83 6.40 6.99 -15.65
N ARG A 84 5.55 5.96 -15.67
CA ARG A 84 4.94 5.34 -14.47
C ARG A 84 5.91 4.45 -13.69
N GLY A 85 7.00 4.02 -14.32
CA GLY A 85 7.77 2.82 -13.96
C GLY A 85 8.76 2.96 -12.82
N LEU A 86 9.15 4.17 -12.41
CA LEU A 86 10.15 4.32 -11.34
C LEU A 86 9.58 4.32 -9.91
N LYS A 87 8.26 4.49 -9.73
CA LYS A 87 7.67 4.69 -8.37
C LYS A 87 6.35 3.96 -8.12
N THR A 88 5.89 3.13 -9.06
CA THR A 88 4.68 2.32 -8.85
C THR A 88 5.06 1.02 -8.15
N LEU A 89 4.88 0.97 -6.83
CA LEU A 89 4.97 -0.28 -6.06
C LEU A 89 3.63 -1.01 -6.15
N ASP A 90 3.50 -1.91 -7.10
CA ASP A 90 2.41 -2.89 -7.08
C ASP A 90 2.63 -3.89 -5.93
N LEU A 91 1.56 -4.55 -5.50
CA LEU A 91 1.62 -5.60 -4.48
C LEU A 91 2.62 -6.69 -4.90
N SER A 92 2.61 -7.09 -6.18
CA SER A 92 3.58 -8.05 -6.73
C SER A 92 5.02 -7.58 -6.53
N GLY A 93 5.34 -6.37 -6.97
CA GLY A 93 6.67 -5.76 -6.82
C GLY A 93 7.11 -5.64 -5.37
N PHE A 94 6.20 -5.30 -4.46
CA PHE A 94 6.48 -5.26 -3.02
C PHE A 94 6.87 -6.64 -2.47
N PHE A 95 6.09 -7.68 -2.80
CA PHE A 95 6.39 -9.04 -2.35
C PHE A 95 7.67 -9.59 -2.99
N GLU A 96 7.95 -9.27 -4.24
CA GLU A 96 9.21 -9.62 -4.91
C GLU A 96 10.41 -8.97 -4.22
N GLU A 97 10.36 -7.67 -3.92
CA GLU A 97 11.44 -6.97 -3.22
C GLU A 97 11.69 -7.59 -1.83
N ARG A 98 10.61 -7.93 -1.13
CA ARG A 98 10.69 -8.57 0.19
C ARG A 98 11.28 -9.97 0.10
N THR A 99 10.88 -10.74 -0.90
CA THR A 99 11.40 -12.08 -1.18
C THR A 99 12.89 -12.03 -1.50
N LYS A 100 13.32 -11.07 -2.33
CA LYS A 100 14.75 -10.81 -2.63
C LYS A 100 15.54 -10.48 -1.37
N LYS A 101 15.01 -9.66 -0.47
CA LYS A 101 15.67 -9.34 0.82
C LYS A 101 15.83 -10.59 1.70
N ILE A 102 14.78 -11.40 1.83
CA ILE A 102 14.82 -12.65 2.60
C ILE A 102 15.83 -13.63 1.99
N GLN A 103 15.85 -13.78 0.66
CA GLN A 103 16.83 -14.63 -0.02
C GLN A 103 18.27 -14.17 0.19
N LYS A 104 18.54 -12.87 0.18
CA LYS A 104 19.88 -12.33 0.50
C LYS A 104 20.31 -12.67 1.92
N GLU A 105 19.41 -12.56 2.90
CA GLU A 105 19.71 -12.93 4.29
C GLU A 105 19.95 -14.45 4.42
N ILE A 106 19.16 -15.27 3.73
CA ILE A 106 19.40 -16.72 3.66
C ILE A 106 20.75 -17.04 3.04
N PHE A 107 21.13 -16.37 1.95
CA PHE A 107 22.42 -16.56 1.28
C PHE A 107 23.60 -16.21 2.20
N LYS A 108 23.51 -15.11 2.97
CA LYS A 108 24.54 -14.74 3.95
C LYS A 108 24.73 -15.81 5.03
N ILE A 109 23.64 -16.40 5.53
CA ILE A 109 23.69 -17.44 6.56
C ILE A 109 24.23 -18.76 6.00
N ARG A 110 23.88 -19.09 4.74
CA ARG A 110 24.31 -20.32 4.05
C ARG A 110 25.70 -20.21 3.42
N SER A 111 26.24 -19.01 3.26
CA SER A 111 27.60 -18.83 2.81
C SER A 111 28.53 -19.46 3.85
N PRO A 112 29.40 -20.40 3.47
CA PRO A 112 30.27 -21.09 4.42
C PRO A 112 31.12 -20.03 5.10
N ARG A 113 31.03 -19.96 6.44
CA ARG A 113 32.11 -19.37 7.25
C ARG A 113 33.35 -20.16 6.89
N CYS A 114 34.27 -19.57 6.12
CA CYS A 114 35.62 -20.08 5.99
C CYS A 114 36.12 -20.27 7.43
N ARG A 115 36.22 -21.53 7.88
CA ARG A 115 36.97 -21.83 9.09
C ARG A 115 38.44 -21.56 8.73
N PRO A 116 39.16 -20.72 9.48
CA PRO A 116 40.60 -20.68 9.34
C PRO A 116 41.15 -22.04 9.76
N ASP A 117 41.99 -22.62 8.90
CA ASP A 117 42.83 -23.79 9.18
C ASP A 117 43.84 -23.50 10.30
#